data_AF-A0A730FCE0-F1
#
_entry.id   AF-A0A730FCE0-F1
#
_cell.length_a   1.000
_cell.length_b   1.000
_cell.length_c   1.000
_cell.angle_alpha   90.00
_cell.angle_beta   90.00
_cell.angle_gamma   90.00
#
_symmetry.space_group_name_H-M   'P 1'
#
loop_
_entity.id
_entity.type
_entity.pdbx_description
1 polymer ?
#
loop_
_entity_poly.entity_id
_entity_poly.type
_entity_poly.pdbx_seq_one_letter_code
_entity_poly.pdbx_strand_id
1 'polypeptide(L)' 'ASFDCVILRNSYALAGHQAPWQWWNDRDVRTIVELGKAIGFDPKRDMPFEGTRHNALDDAIHQAKYVSAIWKKLAK' A
#
# COMPACT_ATOMS: atom_id res chain seq x y z
N ALA A 1 8.99 2.03 -3.06
CA ALA A 1 7.98 2.99 -2.58
C ALA A 1 8.62 4.34 -2.52
N SER A 2 8.35 5.19 -3.50
CA SER A 2 9.00 6.50 -3.57
C SER A 2 8.22 7.51 -4.40
N PHE A 3 7.47 7.07 -5.43
CA PHE A 3 6.70 7.96 -6.29
C PHE A 3 5.66 8.78 -5.50
N ASP A 4 4.63 8.14 -4.94
CA ASP A 4 3.55 8.84 -4.24
C ASP A 4 4.05 9.57 -2.98
N CYS A 5 4.94 8.93 -2.20
CA CYS A 5 5.48 9.50 -0.96
C CYS A 5 6.32 10.76 -1.17
N VAL A 6 7.02 10.90 -2.31
CA VAL A 6 7.73 12.13 -2.67
C VAL A 6 6.76 13.24 -3.05
N ILE A 7 5.75 12.92 -3.87
CA ILE A 7 4.73 13.89 -4.28
C ILE A 7 3.96 14.41 -3.07
N LEU A 8 3.47 13.52 -2.20
CA LEU A 8 2.76 13.96 -0.99
C LEU A 8 3.66 14.81 -0.08
N ARG A 9 4.92 14.41 0.17
CA ARG A 9 5.82 15.21 1.03
C ARG A 9 6.03 16.62 0.49
N ASN A 10 6.20 16.76 -0.82
CA ASN A 10 6.29 18.07 -1.46
C ASN A 10 5.00 18.87 -1.27
N SER A 11 3.82 18.24 -1.43
CA SER A 11 2.54 18.90 -1.18
C SER A 11 2.35 19.35 0.27
N TYR A 12 2.76 18.54 1.26
CA TYR A 12 2.76 18.92 2.67
C TYR A 12 3.66 20.13 2.92
N ALA A 13 4.89 20.11 2.38
CA ALA A 13 5.83 21.23 2.52
C ALA A 13 5.29 22.53 1.89
N LEU A 14 4.69 22.45 0.70
CA LEU A 14 4.06 23.60 0.03
C LEU A 14 2.86 24.15 0.81
N ALA A 15 2.13 23.29 1.53
CA ALA A 15 1.03 23.70 2.41
C ALA A 15 1.51 24.20 3.78
N GLY A 16 2.82 24.26 4.05
CA GLY A 16 3.37 24.68 5.35
C GLY A 16 3.21 23.63 6.46
N HIS A 17 2.96 22.37 6.10
CA HIS A 17 2.77 21.27 7.04
C HIS A 17 3.94 20.28 6.98
N GLN A 18 4.24 19.65 8.11
CA GLN A 18 5.14 18.50 8.13
C GLN A 18 4.37 17.23 7.73
N ALA A 19 5.00 16.35 6.94
CA ALA A 19 4.40 15.07 6.61
C ALA A 19 4.19 14.25 7.90
N PRO A 20 3.02 13.62 8.09
CA PRO A 20 2.68 12.91 9.33
C PRO A 20 3.40 11.57 9.50
N TRP A 21 4.39 11.25 8.66
CA TRP A 21 5.21 10.05 8.75
C TRP A 21 6.69 10.36 8.52
N GLN A 22 7.55 9.48 9.01
CA GLN A 22 8.99 9.56 8.78
C GLN A 22 9.36 8.89 7.46
N TRP A 23 10.26 9.50 6.68
CA TRP A 23 10.60 9.02 5.33
C TRP A 23 11.21 7.61 5.34
N TRP A 24 11.89 7.21 6.41
CA TRP A 24 12.45 5.85 6.55
C TRP A 24 11.38 4.77 6.81
N ASN A 25 10.12 5.16 7.03
CA ASN A 25 8.99 4.24 7.18
C ASN A 25 8.24 3.99 5.86
N ASP A 26 8.64 4.62 4.74
CA ASP A 26 8.04 4.35 3.44
C ASP A 26 8.21 2.86 3.07
N ARG A 27 7.10 2.16 2.75
CA ARG A 27 7.10 0.74 2.37
C ARG A 27 6.35 0.54 1.06
N ASP A 28 6.86 -0.35 0.21
CA ASP A 28 6.24 -0.67 -1.07
C ASP A 28 5.31 -1.86 -0.93
N VAL A 29 4.04 -1.62 -1.25
CA VAL A 29 3.01 -2.64 -1.27
C VAL A 29 3.38 -3.82 -2.18
N ARG A 30 4.14 -3.59 -3.25
CA ARG A 30 4.61 -4.66 -4.15
C ARG A 30 5.52 -5.66 -3.43
N THR A 31 6.28 -5.21 -2.43
CA THR A 31 7.19 -6.08 -1.66
C THR A 31 6.40 -7.16 -0.93
N ILE A 32 5.34 -6.77 -0.21
CA ILE A 32 4.52 -7.76 0.52
C ILE A 32 3.68 -8.60 -0.44
N VAL A 33 3.25 -8.05 -1.58
CA VAL A 33 2.60 -8.84 -2.64
C VAL A 33 3.53 -9.94 -3.18
N GLU A 34 4.81 -9.66 -3.41
CA GLU A 34 5.80 -10.66 -3.82
C GLU A 34 6.00 -11.75 -2.75
N LEU A 35 6.07 -11.38 -1.48
CA LEU A 35 6.13 -12.35 -0.37
C LEU A 35 4.87 -13.22 -0.31
N GLY A 36 3.69 -12.63 -0.52
CA GLY A 36 2.43 -13.38 -0.61
C GLY A 36 2.46 -14.43 -1.72
N LYS A 37 2.95 -14.05 -2.90
CA LYS A 37 3.07 -14.96 -4.05
C LYS A 37 4.02 -16.12 -3.75
N ALA A 38 5.12 -15.86 -3.04
CA ALA A 38 6.07 -16.90 -2.64
C ALA A 38 5.45 -17.98 -1.73
N ILE A 39 4.38 -17.64 -0.99
CA ILE A 39 3.62 -18.58 -0.16
C ILE A 39 2.29 -19.02 -0.80
N GLY A 40 2.15 -18.85 -2.12
CA GLY A 40 0.99 -19.31 -2.89
C GLY A 40 -0.26 -18.44 -2.77
N PHE A 41 -0.14 -17.18 -2.33
CA PHE A 41 -1.24 -16.22 -2.26
C PHE A 41 -1.02 -15.04 -3.20
N ASP A 42 -1.85 -14.92 -4.24
CA ASP A 42 -1.80 -13.79 -5.18
C ASP A 42 -3.04 -12.90 -4.98
N PRO A 43 -2.90 -11.70 -4.39
CA PRO A 43 -4.05 -10.85 -4.15
C PRO A 43 -4.76 -10.41 -5.44
N LYS A 44 -4.10 -10.39 -6.60
CA LYS A 44 -4.77 -10.07 -7.88
C LYS A 44 -5.75 -11.15 -8.32
N ARG A 45 -5.56 -12.39 -7.89
CA ARG A 45 -6.41 -13.54 -8.22
C ARG A 45 -7.36 -13.87 -7.07
N ASP A 46 -6.84 -13.84 -5.85
CA ASP A 46 -7.50 -14.37 -4.66
C ASP A 46 -8.32 -13.29 -3.92
N MET A 47 -8.16 -12.01 -4.28
CA MET A 47 -8.92 -10.88 -3.72
C MET A 47 -9.43 -9.95 -4.82
N PRO A 48 -10.64 -10.18 -5.36
CA PRO A 48 -11.24 -9.29 -6.34
C PRO A 48 -11.29 -7.84 -5.84
N PHE A 49 -11.10 -6.89 -6.77
CA PHE A 49 -11.20 -5.47 -6.45
C PHE A 49 -12.65 -5.09 -6.13
N GLU A 50 -12.84 -4.36 -5.04
CA GLU A 50 -14.14 -3.80 -4.62
C GLU A 50 -14.05 -2.27 -4.69
N GLY A 51 -15.00 -1.63 -5.37
CA GLY A 51 -15.06 -0.17 -5.53
C GLY A 51 -14.83 0.30 -6.97
N THR A 52 -14.49 1.57 -7.13
CA THR A 52 -14.23 2.20 -8.43
C THR A 52 -12.74 2.23 -8.72
N ARG A 53 -12.32 1.61 -9.83
CA ARG A 53 -10.91 1.69 -10.25
C ARG A 53 -10.51 3.14 -10.51
N HIS A 54 -9.27 3.49 -10.16
CA HIS A 54 -8.75 4.86 -10.25
C HIS A 54 -9.37 5.84 -9.23
N ASN A 55 -10.15 5.34 -8.27
CA ASN A 55 -10.47 6.08 -7.06
C ASN A 55 -9.38 5.81 -6.00
N ALA A 56 -8.65 6.85 -5.61
CA ALA A 56 -7.52 6.72 -4.69
C ALA A 56 -7.91 6.13 -3.31
N LEU A 57 -9.13 6.40 -2.82
CA LEU A 57 -9.61 5.87 -1.55
C LEU A 57 -9.93 4.37 -1.67
N ASP A 58 -10.66 3.97 -2.71
CA ASP A 58 -10.99 2.57 -2.96
C ASP A 58 -9.72 1.74 -3.19
N ASP A 59 -8.76 2.30 -3.95
CA ASP A 59 -7.45 1.70 -4.15
C ASP A 59 -6.70 1.53 -2.81
N ALA A 60 -6.64 2.57 -1.96
CA ALA A 60 -5.98 2.50 -0.66
C ALA A 60 -6.62 1.46 0.28
N ILE A 61 -7.96 1.39 0.31
CA ILE A 61 -8.71 0.40 1.10
C ILE A 61 -8.40 -1.01 0.60
N HIS A 62 -8.45 -1.24 -0.71
CA HIS A 62 -8.15 -2.54 -1.29
C HIS A 62 -6.70 -2.98 -1.00
N GLN A 63 -5.75 -2.05 -1.11
CA GLN A 63 -4.35 -2.29 -0.74
C GLN A 63 -4.19 -2.68 0.74
N ALA A 64 -4.81 -1.95 1.65
CA ALA A 64 -4.77 -2.26 3.08
C ALA A 64 -5.37 -3.65 3.40
N LYS A 65 -6.46 -4.03 2.73
CA LYS A 65 -7.11 -5.35 2.88
C LYS A 65 -6.14 -6.48 2.54
N TYR A 66 -5.50 -6.45 1.36
CA TYR A 66 -4.64 -7.56 0.98
C TYR A 66 -3.28 -7.57 1.70
N VAL A 67 -2.73 -6.41 2.06
CA VAL A 67 -1.54 -6.32 2.93
C VAL A 67 -1.80 -7.03 4.25
N SER A 68 -2.97 -6.77 4.85
CA SER A 68 -3.39 -7.42 6.10
C SER A 68 -3.56 -8.93 5.93
N ALA A 69 -4.12 -9.38 4.80
CA ALA A 69 -4.31 -10.79 4.51
C ALA A 69 -2.98 -11.55 4.34
N ILE A 70 -2.03 -10.96 3.61
CA ILE A 70 -0.69 -11.54 3.43
C ILE A 70 0.06 -11.57 4.75
N TRP A 71 0.05 -10.47 5.51
CA TRP A 71 0.75 -10.39 6.78
C TRP A 71 0.28 -11.46 7.77
N LYS A 72 -1.04 -11.69 7.88
CA LYS A 72 -1.61 -12.76 8.72
C LYS A 72 -1.16 -14.17 8.32
N LYS A 73 -0.79 -14.39 7.05
CA LYS A 73 -0.26 -15.67 6.57
C LYS A 73 1.24 -15.81 6.84
N LEU A 74 1.99 -14.71 6.81
CA LEU A 74 3.44 -14.69 7.07
C LEU A 74 3.77 -14.71 8.57
N ALA A 75 2.99 -14.02 9.38
CA ALA A 75 3.21 -13.90 10.83
C ALA A 75 2.69 -15.10 11.64
N LYS A 76 2.50 -16.25 10.99
CA LYS A 76 2.07 -17.51 11.61
C LYS A 76 3.26 -18.38 11.97
#